data_AF-X0RZM5-F1
#
_entry.id   AF-X0RZM5-F1
#
_cell.length_a   1.000
_cell.length_b   1.000
_cell.length_c   1.000
_cell.angle_alpha   90.00
_cell.angle_beta   90.00
_cell.angle_gamma   90.00
#
_symmetry.space_group_name_H-M   'P 1'
#
loop_
_entity.id
_entity.type
_entity.pdbx_description
1 polymer ?
#
loop_
_entity_poly.entity_id
_entity_poly.type
_entity_poly.pdbx_seq_one_letter_code
_entity_poly.pdbx_strand_id
1 'polypeptide(L)' 'MIEKFIVSRDDGIYEAFPDLALTGSGKLVCVFAECTHHSDRGYTRIMLTTSTDRGRTWSPKRPLSDALRGKPSHND' A
#
# COMPACT_ATOMS: atom_id res chain seq x y z
N MET A 1 22.33 3.31 15.05
CA MET A 1 20.96 3.53 15.58
C MET A 1 19.98 3.30 14.44
N ILE A 2 18.85 2.64 14.69
CA ILE A 2 17.81 2.41 13.66
C ILE A 2 16.72 3.48 13.85
N GLU A 3 16.40 4.21 12.78
CA GLU A 3 15.28 5.16 12.73
C GLU A 3 14.03 4.49 12.15
N LYS A 4 12.84 4.97 12.53
CA LYS A 4 11.55 4.46 12.06
C LYS A 4 10.73 5.60 11.48
N PHE A 5 10.21 5.41 10.28
CA PHE A 5 9.35 6.38 9.58
C PHE A 5 8.05 5.69 9.16
N ILE A 6 6.94 6.44 9.22
CA ILE A 6 5.63 5.95 8.77
C ILE A 6 5.53 6.14 7.26
N VAL A 7 5.26 5.06 6.53
CA VAL A 7 5.07 5.07 5.07
C VAL A 7 3.65 5.50 4.70
N SER A 8 2.67 4.93 5.39
CA SER A 8 1.25 5.25 5.31
C SER A 8 0.60 4.94 6.65
N ARG A 9 -0.45 5.69 6.99
CA ARG A 9 -1.32 5.40 8.12
C ARG A 9 -2.72 5.89 7.82
N ASP A 10 -3.66 4.98 7.94
CA ASP A 10 -5.09 5.25 7.87
C ASP A 10 -5.80 4.28 8.78
N ASP A 11 -6.28 4.81 9.91
CA ASP A 11 -6.88 4.00 10.96
C ASP A 11 -8.29 3.49 10.55
N GLY A 12 -8.80 3.86 9.36
CA GLY A 12 -10.09 3.44 8.81
C GLY A 12 -10.05 2.24 7.85
N ILE A 13 -8.86 1.75 7.46
CA ILE A 13 -8.72 0.66 6.48
C ILE A 13 -7.52 -0.25 6.79
N TYR A 14 -7.61 -1.53 6.44
CA TYR A 14 -6.51 -2.47 6.64
C TYR A 14 -5.48 -2.32 5.52
N GLU A 15 -4.32 -1.72 5.84
CA GLU A 15 -3.16 -1.60 4.94
C GLU A 15 -2.17 -2.77 5.19
N ALA A 16 -1.83 -3.55 4.16
CA ALA A 16 -0.96 -4.72 4.30
C ALA A 16 -0.21 -5.12 3.03
N PHE A 17 0.72 -6.07 3.19
CA PHE A 17 1.52 -6.69 2.12
C PHE A 17 2.31 -5.68 1.29
N PRO A 18 3.17 -4.86 1.93
CA PRO A 18 3.94 -3.87 1.20
C PRO A 18 5.05 -4.52 0.36
N ASP A 19 5.36 -3.88 -0.77
CA ASP A 19 6.58 -4.08 -1.55
C ASP A 19 7.24 -2.73 -1.86
N LEU A 20 8.57 -2.71 -1.96
CA LEU A 20 9.38 -1.49 -2.04
C LEU A 20 10.48 -1.60 -3.10
N ALA A 21 10.48 -0.65 -4.03
CA ALA A 21 11.53 -0.53 -5.04
C ALA A 21 12.25 0.82 -4.97
N LEU A 22 13.57 0.81 -5.22
CA LEU A 22 14.38 2.01 -5.45
C LEU A 22 14.60 2.18 -6.95
N THR A 23 14.20 3.33 -7.50
CA THR A 23 14.44 3.64 -8.92
C THR A 23 15.89 4.09 -9.15
N GLY A 24 16.34 4.07 -10.41
CA GLY A 24 17.64 4.62 -10.80
C GLY A 24 17.80 6.13 -10.51
N SER A 25 16.69 6.86 -10.35
CA SER A 25 16.70 8.28 -9.95
C SER A 25 16.76 8.50 -8.44
N GLY A 26 16.86 7.43 -7.63
CA GLY A 26 16.88 7.50 -6.17
C GLY A 26 15.50 7.66 -5.51
N LYS A 27 14.40 7.55 -6.26
CA LYS A 27 13.03 7.60 -5.72
C LYS A 27 12.68 6.23 -5.13
N LEU A 28 12.10 6.21 -3.93
CA LEU A 28 11.45 5.02 -3.40
C LEU A 28 9.99 4.98 -3.84
N VAL A 29 9.56 3.81 -4.29
CA VAL A 29 8.20 3.49 -4.72
C VAL A 29 7.70 2.35 -3.84
N CYS A 30 6.70 2.61 -3.01
CA CYS A 30 6.08 1.61 -2.15
C CYS A 30 4.66 1.33 -2.62
N VAL A 31 4.33 0.07 -2.83
CA VAL A 31 2.98 -0.40 -3.09
C VAL A 31 2.50 -1.29 -1.95
N PHE A 32 1.21 -1.28 -1.66
CA PHE A 32 0.59 -2.13 -0.65
C PHE A 32 -0.89 -2.33 -0.97
N ALA A 33 -1.53 -3.29 -0.32
CA ALA A 33 -2.96 -3.51 -0.44
C ALA A 33 -3.74 -2.76 0.65
N GLU A 34 -4.82 -2.10 0.27
CA GLU A 34 -5.94 -1.84 1.18
C GLU A 34 -6.95 -2.97 1.07
N CYS A 35 -7.46 -3.47 2.19
CA CYS A 35 -8.52 -4.48 2.25
C CYS A 35 -9.50 -4.20 3.39
N THR A 36 -10.63 -4.91 3.42
CA THR A 36 -11.52 -4.90 4.60
C THR A 36 -10.80 -5.50 5.82
N HIS A 37 -10.16 -6.67 5.64
CA HIS A 37 -9.39 -7.36 6.69
C HIS A 37 -8.41 -8.37 6.08
N HIS A 38 -7.48 -8.94 6.87
CA HIS A 38 -6.59 -10.02 6.41
C HIS A 38 -7.35 -11.23 5.83
N SER A 39 -8.50 -11.56 6.40
CA SER A 39 -9.37 -12.67 5.97
C SER A 39 -10.58 -12.25 5.14
N ASP A 40 -10.83 -10.94 4.98
CA ASP A 40 -11.95 -10.41 4.20
C ASP A 40 -11.44 -9.51 3.06
N ARG A 41 -11.58 -10.03 1.84
CA ARG A 41 -11.20 -9.36 0.59
C ARG A 41 -12.40 -8.80 -0.17
N GLY A 42 -13.56 -8.65 0.48
CA GLY A 42 -14.76 -8.07 -0.11
C GLY A 42 -14.56 -6.63 -0.63
N TYR A 43 -13.55 -5.93 -0.11
CA TYR A 43 -12.89 -4.80 -0.74
C TYR A 43 -11.39 -5.08 -0.83
N THR A 44 -10.79 -4.83 -2.00
CA THR A 44 -9.32 -4.83 -2.16
C THR A 44 -8.89 -3.83 -3.23
N ARG A 45 -7.80 -3.11 -2.98
CA ARG A 45 -7.20 -2.17 -3.93
C ARG A 45 -5.69 -2.08 -3.72
N ILE A 46 -4.92 -1.94 -4.80
CA ILE A 46 -3.49 -1.61 -4.71
C ILE A 46 -3.33 -0.11 -4.55
N MET A 47 -2.58 0.29 -3.53
CA MET A 47 -2.20 1.66 -3.23
C MET A 47 -0.73 1.88 -3.53
N LEU A 48 -0.38 3.13 -3.84
CA LEU A 48 0.95 3.58 -4.15
C LEU A 48 1.30 4.82 -3.32
N THR A 49 2.50 4.86 -2.76
CA THR A 49 3.14 6.06 -2.23
C THR A 49 4.62 6.11 -2.63
N THR A 50 5.21 7.31 -2.59
CA THR A 50 6.60 7.52 -3.00
C THR A 50 7.35 8.40 -2.02
N SER A 51 8.66 8.25 -1.97
CA SER A 51 9.58 9.12 -1.22
C SER A 51 10.75 9.54 -2.10
N THR A 52 11.18 10.80 -1.96
CA THR A 52 12.35 11.38 -2.64
C THR A 52 13.48 11.74 -1.68
N ASP A 53 13.34 11.41 -0.39
CA ASP A 53 14.29 11.75 0.67
C ASP A 53 14.81 10.51 1.42
N ARG A 54 14.85 9.38 0.72
CA ARG A 54 15.28 8.06 1.22
C ARG A 54 14.40 7.54 2.37
N GLY A 55 13.09 7.79 2.29
CA GLY A 55 12.09 7.18 3.16
C GLY A 55 11.80 7.96 4.45
N ARG A 56 12.27 9.20 4.57
CA ARG A 56 12.02 10.06 5.74
C ARG A 56 10.64 10.69 5.68
N THR A 57 10.19 11.06 4.49
CA THR A 57 8.82 11.51 4.20
C THR A 57 8.24 10.77 3.01
N TRP A 58 6.92 10.65 3.00
CA TRP A 58 6.16 9.93 1.99
C TRP A 58 5.01 10.79 1.48
N SER A 59 4.73 10.71 0.18
CA SER A 59 3.55 11.34 -0.40
C SER A 59 2.27 10.75 0.18
N PRO A 60 1.12 11.45 0.12
CA PRO A 60 -0.17 10.82 0.35
C PRO A 60 -0.33 9.57 -0.54
N LYS A 61 -0.85 8.48 0.02
CA LYS A 61 -1.16 7.29 -0.76
C LYS A 61 -2.21 7.60 -1.83
N ARG A 62 -2.13 6.94 -2.98
CA ARG A 62 -3.15 7.01 -4.04
C ARG A 62 -3.47 5.63 -4.61
N PRO A 63 -4.69 5.42 -5.14
CA PRO A 63 -5.00 4.20 -5.89
C PRO A 63 -4.06 4.01 -7.07
N LEU A 64 -3.53 2.80 -7.21
CA LEU A 64 -2.83 2.34 -8.40
C LEU A 64 -3.73 1.45 -9.27
N SER A 65 -4.68 0.76 -8.65
CA SER A 65 -5.70 -0.04 -9.34
C SER A 65 -7.11 0.44 -9.03
N ASP A 66 -8.07 0.00 -9.83
CA ASP A 66 -9.47 0.02 -9.43
C ASP A 66 -9.70 -0.81 -8.17
N ALA A 67 -10.78 -0.53 -7.46
CA ALA A 67 -11.18 -1.33 -6.31
C ALA A 67 -11.94 -2.56 -6.79
N LEU A 68 -11.48 -3.73 -6.36
CA LEU A 68 -12.29 -4.95 -6.41
C LEU A 68 -13.32 -4.89 -5.27
N ARG A 69 -14.56 -5.24 -5.60
CA ARG A 69 -15.69 -5.28 -4.66
C ARG A 69 -16.46 -6.57 -4.83
N GLY A 70 -16.91 -7.15 -3.72
CA GLY A 70 -17.66 -8.40 -3.69
C GLY A 70 -16.78 -9.60 -3.37
N LYS A 71 -17.41 -10.74 -3.04
CA LYS A 71 -16.68 -11.99 -2.83
C LYS A 71 -16.04 -12.41 -4.16
N PRO A 72 -14.77 -12.83 -4.20
CA PRO A 72 -14.28 -13.62 -5.32
C PRO A 72 -15.26 -14.78 -5.49
N SER A 73 -15.76 -15.01 -6.70
CA SER A 73 -16.42 -16.27 -6.99
C SER A 73 -15.37 -17.35 -6.81
N HIS A 74 -15.40 -18.05 -5.67
CA HIS A 74 -14.78 -19.36 -5.57
C HIS A 74 -15.56 -20.23 -6.55
N ASN A 75 -14.95 -20.49 -7.70
CA ASN A 75 -15.40 -21.53 -8.60
C ASN A 75 -14.76 -22.82 -8.05
N ASP A 76 -15.39 -23.38 -7.03
CA ASP A 76 -15.16 -24.76 -6.59
C ASP A 76 -15.82 -25.73 -7.58
#